data_AF-J2VE78-F1
#
_entry.id   AF-J2VE78-F1
#
_cell.length_a   1.000
_cell.length_b   1.000
_cell.length_c   1.000
_cell.angle_alpha   90.00
_cell.angle_beta   90.00
_cell.angle_gamma   90.00
#
_symmetry.space_group_name_H-M   'P 1'
#
loop_
_entity.id
_entity.type
_entity.pdbx_description
1 polymer ?
#
loop_
_entity_poly.entity_id
_entity_poly.type
_entity_poly.pdbx_seq_one_letter_code
_entity_poly.pdbx_strand_id
1 'polypeptide(L)' 'MSNVIHLNSRFESSWDHYIECQERAKQTGSLEDGIEAGRAWRLWLNLFMSEDQKEVLDKCVVIGGKR' A
#
# COMPACT_ATOMS: atom_id res chain seq x y z
N MET A 1 -13.56 -0.41 25.89
CA MET A 1 -13.35 -1.48 24.88
C MET A 1 -13.79 -1.02 23.48
N SER A 2 -13.33 0.15 23.02
CA SER A 2 -13.75 0.73 21.72
C SER A 2 -12.60 0.86 20.70
N ASN A 3 -11.33 0.79 21.14
CA ASN A 3 -10.18 0.97 20.24
C ASN A 3 -9.90 -0.23 19.33
N VAL A 4 -10.28 -1.45 19.72
CA VAL A 4 -9.96 -2.66 18.95
C VAL A 4 -10.81 -2.79 17.69
N ILE A 5 -12.08 -2.38 17.75
CA ILE A 5 -13.02 -2.49 16.62
C ILE A 5 -12.64 -1.52 15.48
N HIS A 6 -12.16 -0.32 15.82
CA HIS A 6 -11.76 0.70 14.84
C HIS A 6 -10.40 0.42 14.16
N LEU A 7 -9.51 -0.32 14.84
CA LEU A 7 -8.24 -0.72 14.23
C LEU A 7 -8.46 -1.79 13.16
N ASN A 8 -9.30 -2.78 13.44
CA ASN A 8 -9.66 -3.83 12.46
C ASN A 8 -10.27 -3.25 11.18
N SER A 9 -11.19 -2.27 11.29
CA SER A 9 -11.80 -1.66 10.11
C SER A 9 -10.80 -0.94 9.21
N ARG A 10 -9.73 -0.35 9.78
CA ARG A 10 -8.68 0.33 9.01
C ARG A 10 -7.77 -0.67 8.30
N PHE A 11 -7.47 -1.80 8.92
CA PHE A 11 -6.68 -2.87 8.29
C PHE A 11 -7.44 -3.51 7.13
N GLU A 12 -8.71 -3.85 7.35
CA GLU A 12 -9.60 -4.43 6.33
C GLU A 12 -9.78 -3.47 5.15
N SER A 13 -10.15 -2.21 5.41
CA SER A 13 -10.32 -1.22 4.34
C SER A 13 -9.05 -0.98 3.52
N SER A 14 -7.88 -0.93 4.17
CA SER A 14 -6.61 -0.76 3.44
C SER A 14 -6.20 -2.01 2.66
N TRP A 15 -6.57 -3.20 3.15
CA TRP A 15 -6.33 -4.46 2.46
C TRP A 15 -7.24 -4.61 1.24
N ASP A 16 -8.54 -4.37 1.40
CA ASP A 16 -9.53 -4.43 0.32
C ASP A 16 -9.16 -3.46 -0.81
N HIS A 17 -8.74 -2.24 -0.45
CA HIS A 17 -8.27 -1.27 -1.43
C HIS A 17 -7.08 -1.76 -2.25
N TYR A 18 -6.11 -2.45 -1.61
CA TYR A 18 -5.01 -3.07 -2.33
C TYR A 18 -5.48 -4.18 -3.28
N ILE A 19 -6.39 -5.05 -2.84
CA ILE A 19 -6.93 -6.12 -3.68
C ILE A 19 -7.67 -5.55 -4.89
N GLU A 20 -8.49 -4.51 -4.72
CA GLU A 20 -9.18 -3.84 -5.82
C GLU A 20 -8.21 -3.27 -6.86
N CYS A 21 -7.17 -2.54 -6.42
CA CYS A 21 -6.17 -2.00 -7.34
C CYS A 21 -5.36 -3.11 -8.03
N GLN A 22 -5.00 -4.18 -7.31
CA GLN A 22 -4.28 -5.31 -7.88
C GLN A 22 -5.10 -6.02 -8.96
N GLU A 23 -6.38 -6.28 -8.69
CA GLU A 23 -7.27 -6.91 -9.67
C GLU A 23 -7.50 -6.02 -10.89
N ARG A 24 -7.65 -4.70 -10.70
CA ARG A 24 -7.72 -3.75 -11.82
C ARG A 24 -6.45 -3.82 -12.68
N ALA A 25 -5.28 -3.77 -12.06
CA ALA A 25 -4.00 -3.85 -12.77
C ALA A 25 -3.84 -5.16 -13.56
N LYS A 26 -4.30 -6.30 -13.02
CA LYS A 26 -4.31 -7.59 -13.73
C LYS A 26 -5.26 -7.57 -14.92
N GLN A 27 -6.43 -6.95 -14.78
CA GLN A 27 -7.44 -6.91 -15.83
C GLN A 27 -7.05 -5.99 -16.99
N THR A 28 -6.47 -4.83 -16.68
CA THR A 28 -6.13 -3.81 -17.69
C THR A 28 -4.73 -4.01 -18.27
N GLY A 29 -3.80 -4.58 -17.50
CA GLY A 29 -2.38 -4.61 -17.85
C GLY A 29 -1.73 -3.23 -17.95
N SER A 30 -2.40 -2.17 -17.48
CA SER A 30 -1.89 -0.80 -17.53
C SER A 30 -0.81 -0.58 -16.46
N LEU A 31 0.22 0.18 -16.85
CA LEU A 31 1.29 0.59 -15.94
C LEU A 31 0.76 1.49 -14.82
N GLU A 32 -0.17 2.39 -15.14
CA GLU A 32 -0.80 3.31 -14.21
C GLU A 32 -1.53 2.54 -13.10
N ASP A 33 -2.35 1.55 -13.48
CA ASP A 33 -3.04 0.69 -12.51
C ASP A 33 -2.04 -0.13 -11.67
N GLY A 34 -0.93 -0.57 -12.27
CA GLY A 34 0.17 -1.23 -11.56
C GLY A 34 0.86 -0.32 -10.52
N ILE A 35 1.03 0.97 -10.82
CA ILE A 35 1.57 1.96 -9.89
C ILE A 35 0.58 2.20 -8.75
N GLU A 36 -0.73 2.30 -9.04
CA GLU A 36 -1.76 2.45 -8.02
C GLU A 36 -1.81 1.24 -7.07
N ALA A 37 -1.74 0.02 -7.59
CA ALA A 37 -1.65 -1.19 -6.78
C ALA A 37 -0.42 -1.18 -5.87
N GLY A 38 0.74 -0.74 -6.39
CA GLY A 38 1.96 -0.58 -5.59
C GLY A 38 1.84 0.49 -4.49
N ARG A 39 1.10 1.57 -4.74
CA ARG A 39 0.81 2.61 -3.73
C ARG A 39 -0.11 2.08 -2.63
N ALA A 40 -1.19 1.39 -3.01
CA ALA A 40 -2.12 0.79 -2.05
C ALA A 40 -1.41 -0.25 -1.16
N TRP A 41 -0.51 -1.05 -1.74
CA TRP A 41 0.33 -1.98 -0.99
C TRP A 41 1.20 -1.29 0.08
N ARG A 42 1.86 -0.17 -0.28
CA ARG A 42 2.66 0.59 0.69
C ARG A 42 1.82 1.18 1.82
N LEU A 43 0.63 1.69 1.49
CA LEU A 43 -0.29 2.22 2.50
C LEU A 43 -0.69 1.15 3.52
N TRP A 44 -0.93 -0.08 3.06
CA TRP A 44 -1.21 -1.20 3.95
C TRP A 44 -0.01 -1.57 4.82
N LEU A 45 1.19 -1.67 4.23
CA LEU A 45 2.42 -1.96 4.99
C LEU A 45 2.72 -0.88 6.05
N ASN A 46 2.45 0.39 5.75
CA ASN A 46 2.65 1.50 6.67
C ASN A 46 1.85 1.38 7.98
N LEU A 47 0.81 0.54 8.03
CA LEU A 47 0.06 0.28 9.26
C LEU A 47 0.82 -0.61 10.25
N PHE A 48 1.84 -1.35 9.79
CA PHE A 48 2.60 -2.29 10.61
C PHE A 48 4.07 -1.89 10.79
N MET A 49 4.55 -0.90 10.03
CA MET A 49 5.94 -0.46 10.06
C MET A 49 6.19 0.67 11.05
N SER A 50 7.36 0.65 11.70
CA SER A 50 7.90 1.80 12.41
C SER A 50 8.38 2.88 11.43
N GLU A 51 8.62 4.11 11.90
CA GLU A 51 9.14 5.19 11.06
C GLU A 51 10.49 4.84 10.41
N ASP A 52 11.38 4.19 11.16
CA ASP A 52 12.68 3.73 10.62
C ASP A 52 12.50 2.73 9.47
N GLN A 53 11.53 1.83 9.58
CA GLN A 53 11.22 0.84 8.53
C GLN A 53 10.62 1.50 7.28
N LYS A 54 9.79 2.53 7.46
CA LYS A 54 9.24 3.34 6.35
C LYS A 54 10.34 4.07 5.60
N GLU A 55 11.29 4.67 6.32
CA GLU A 55 12.40 5.41 5.71
C GLU A 55 13.29 4.50 4.84
N VAL A 56 13.53 3.26 5.28
CA VAL A 56 14.24 2.26 4.48
C VAL A 56 13.48 1.94 3.20
N LEU A 57 12.16 1.75 3.29
CA LEU A 57 11.33 1.43 2.13
C LEU A 57 11.36 2.56 1.09
N ASP A 58 11.27 3.81 1.52
CA ASP A 58 11.31 4.99 0.63
C ASP A 58 12.68 5.13 -0.05
N LYS A 59 13.78 4.84 0.66
CA LYS A 59 15.13 4.84 0.08
C LYS A 59 15.31 3.76 -0.99
N CYS A 60 14.67 2.60 -0.85
CA CYS A 60 14.75 1.50 -1.81
C CYS A 60 13.93 1.72 -3.09
N VAL A 61 12.98 2.65 -3.12
CA VAL A 61 12.10 2.91 -4.28
C VAL A 61 12.73 3.83 -5.32
N VAL A 62 13.80 4.55 -4.98
CA VAL A 62 14.49 5.52 -5.85
C VAL A 62 15.24 4.87 -7.04
N ILE A 63 15.13 3.55 -7.25
CA ILE A 63 15.79 2.86 -8.37
C ILE A 63 15.02 3.03 -9.71
N GLY A 64 13.87 3.71 -9.72
CA GLY A 64 13.05 3.93 -10.93
C GLY A 64 12.75 5.39 -11.31
N GLY A 65 13.21 6.38 -10.56
CA GLY A 65 12.86 7.78 -10.80
C GLY A 65 14.02 8.71 -10.47
N LYS A 66 14.59 9.32 -11.52
CA LYS A 66 15.55 10.42 -11.39
C LYS A 66 14.99 11.52 -10.48
N ARG A 67 15.83 12.03 -9.58
CA ARG A 67 15.65 13.32 -8.91
C ARG A 67 15.65 14.46 -9.93
#